data_AF-A0A8S3WMD8-F1
#
_entry.id   AF-A0A8S3WMD8-F1
#
_cell.length_a   1.000
_cell.length_b   1.000
_cell.length_c   1.000
_cell.angle_alpha   90.00
_cell.angle_beta   90.00
_cell.angle_gamma   90.00
#
_symmetry.space_group_name_H-M   'P 1'
#
loop_
_entity.id
_entity.type
_entity.pdbx_description
1 polymer ?
#
loop_
_entity_poly.entity_id
_entity_poly.type
_entity_poly.pdbx_seq_one_letter_code
_entity_poly.pdbx_strand_id
1 'polypeptide(L)'
;MHHCVNCGLATGRCNTIDKRVLLDQATLSVIREWCAPEPVNNNNCACQACWDLAQEVVLSRRSIDEPRPMVQTSRICHYCWVLADRSTVHMISGPSTSRQNTMPQIQPQLLDTPIIPLEVQFQSPPTPQTMLEAMPEPVLQSLPQSKSTIVLPDYMRAIKTERGCFIEGCYRTEKHRVPLSTNNMSLNRYNYYVPENNRLCDWHLVIESWEKFKK
;
A
#
# COMPACT_ATOMS: atom_id res chain seq x y z
N MET A 1 -4.57 -18.32 8.00
CA MET A 1 -3.63 -17.52 7.18
C MET A 1 -2.69 -16.80 8.12
N HIS A 2 -1.38 -16.95 7.92
CA HIS A 2 -0.39 -16.28 8.75
C HIS A 2 -0.19 -14.84 8.24
N HIS A 3 -0.42 -13.87 9.11
CA HIS A 3 -0.14 -12.45 8.87
C HIS A 3 0.98 -12.03 9.82
N CYS A 4 1.81 -11.08 9.40
CA CYS A 4 2.75 -10.42 10.29
C CYS A 4 1.97 -9.71 11.38
N VAL A 5 2.24 -10.03 12.65
CA VAL A 5 1.53 -9.44 13.79
C VAL A 5 1.77 -7.93 13.94
N ASN A 6 2.90 -7.43 13.44
CA ASN A 6 3.24 -6.00 13.50
C ASN A 6 2.64 -5.19 12.35
N CYS A 7 2.87 -5.61 11.11
CA CYS A 7 2.46 -4.82 9.94
C CYS A 7 1.19 -5.33 9.23
N GLY A 8 0.59 -6.43 9.69
CA GLY A 8 -0.62 -7.04 9.11
C GLY A 8 -0.38 -7.75 7.77
N LEU A 9 0.84 -7.72 7.23
CA LEU A 9 1.14 -8.24 5.90
C LEU A 9 0.92 -9.77 5.83
N ALA A 10 0.18 -10.23 4.82
CA ALA A 10 -0.11 -11.64 4.61
C ALA A 10 1.14 -12.42 4.17
N THR A 11 1.89 -12.96 5.12
CA THR A 11 3.14 -13.72 4.86
C THR A 11 2.87 -15.06 4.18
N GLY A 12 1.68 -15.65 4.34
CA GLY A 12 1.35 -16.95 3.75
C GLY A 12 1.11 -16.95 2.23
N ARG A 13 1.09 -15.80 1.54
CA ARG A 13 0.81 -15.73 0.09
C ARG A 13 1.96 -15.18 -0.73
N CYS A 14 3.05 -14.79 -0.09
CA CYS A 14 4.17 -14.15 -0.73
C CYS A 14 5.40 -15.04 -0.51
N ASN A 15 5.75 -15.84 -1.53
CA ASN A 15 6.89 -16.76 -1.47
C ASN A 15 8.23 -16.03 -1.34
N THR A 16 8.24 -14.71 -1.54
CA THR A 16 9.43 -13.86 -1.41
C THR A 16 9.58 -13.21 -0.03
N ILE A 17 8.54 -13.27 0.82
CA ILE A 17 8.58 -12.67 2.15
C ILE A 17 8.73 -13.78 3.17
N ASP A 18 9.98 -13.98 3.60
CA ASP A 18 10.27 -14.86 4.72
C ASP A 18 9.54 -14.40 5.98
N LYS A 19 9.14 -15.38 6.79
CA LYS A 19 8.49 -15.17 8.08
C LYS A 19 9.28 -15.85 9.17
N ARG A 20 9.34 -15.20 10.33
CA ARG A 20 10.01 -15.69 11.53
C ARG A 20 8.98 -15.89 12.62
N VAL A 21 9.00 -17.06 13.25
CA VAL A 21 8.24 -17.30 14.48
C VAL A 21 8.96 -16.57 15.61
N LEU A 22 8.21 -15.93 16.51
CA LEU A 22 8.76 -15.15 17.61
C LEU A 22 9.17 -16.07 18.78
N LEU A 23 10.24 -16.84 18.56
CA LEU A 23 10.81 -17.75 19.56
C LEU A 23 11.76 -17.03 20.53
N ASP A 24 12.45 -16.00 20.06
CA ASP A 24 13.35 -15.20 20.88
C ASP A 24 12.57 -14.23 21.78
N GLN A 25 12.77 -14.34 23.10
CA GLN A 25 12.02 -13.57 24.09
C GLN A 25 12.30 -12.07 24.02
N ALA A 26 13.53 -11.68 23.66
CA ALA A 26 13.90 -10.27 23.54
C ALA A 26 13.19 -9.63 22.34
N THR A 27 13.27 -10.26 21.18
CA THR A 27 12.56 -9.85 19.96
C THR A 27 11.04 -9.83 20.16
N LEU A 28 10.47 -10.84 20.83
CA LEU A 28 9.05 -10.89 21.15
C LEU A 28 8.62 -9.72 22.04
N SER A 29 9.44 -9.35 23.02
CA SER A 29 9.14 -8.24 23.93
C SER A 29 9.08 -6.90 23.18
N VAL A 30 10.03 -6.65 22.27
CA VAL A 30 10.04 -5.47 21.40
C VAL A 30 8.78 -5.42 20.52
N ILE A 31 8.40 -6.55 19.91
CA ILE A 31 7.22 -6.59 19.04
C ILE A 31 5.91 -6.46 19.83
N ARG A 32 5.82 -7.01 21.06
CA ARG A 32 4.66 -6.81 21.94
C ARG A 32 4.42 -5.34 22.22
N GLU A 33 5.49 -4.61 22.49
CA GLU A 33 5.42 -3.18 22.76
C GLU A 33 4.97 -2.38 21.54
N TRP A 34 5.45 -2.73 20.34
CA TRP A 34 4.98 -2.11 19.10
C TRP A 34 3.52 -2.41 18.75
N CYS A 35 3.03 -3.59 19.15
CA CYS A 35 1.69 -4.07 18.85
C CYS A 35 0.66 -3.78 19.96
N ALA A 36 1.05 -3.12 21.05
CA ALA A 36 0.13 -2.80 22.14
C ALA A 36 -1.09 -2.01 21.60
N PRO A 37 -2.32 -2.34 22.04
CA PRO A 37 -2.66 -3.23 23.16
C PRO A 37 -2.90 -4.71 22.78
N GLU A 38 -2.70 -5.14 21.53
CA GLU A 38 -3.05 -6.51 21.13
C GLU A 38 -2.12 -7.56 21.74
N PRO A 39 -2.65 -8.70 22.22
CA PRO A 39 -1.83 -9.75 22.84
C PRO A 39 -1.01 -10.50 21.78
N VAL A 40 0.31 -10.31 21.80
CA VAL A 40 1.27 -11.07 20.99
C VAL A 40 1.89 -12.22 21.79
N ASN A 41 1.87 -13.43 21.25
CA ASN A 41 2.44 -14.64 21.84
C ASN A 41 3.42 -15.33 20.86
N ASN A 42 4.06 -16.40 21.31
CA ASN A 42 5.14 -17.09 20.59
C ASN A 42 4.63 -17.82 19.33
N ASN A 43 3.32 -17.99 19.17
CA ASN A 43 2.71 -18.57 17.97
C ASN A 43 2.46 -17.50 16.89
N ASN A 44 2.61 -16.22 17.21
CA ASN A 44 2.58 -15.16 16.22
C ASN A 44 3.87 -15.17 15.38
N CYS A 45 3.74 -14.73 14.14
CA CYS A 45 4.88 -14.54 13.24
C CYS A 45 5.05 -13.07 12.88
N ALA A 46 6.29 -12.67 12.68
CA ALA A 46 6.65 -11.42 12.04
C ALA A 46 7.17 -11.69 10.62
N CYS A 47 7.00 -10.75 9.70
CA CYS A 47 7.75 -10.79 8.44
C CYS A 47 9.24 -10.53 8.73
N GLN A 48 10.12 -11.02 7.84
CA GLN A 48 11.57 -10.90 7.98
C GLN A 48 12.00 -9.46 8.31
N ALA A 49 11.46 -8.47 7.59
CA ALA A 49 11.77 -7.06 7.84
C ALA A 49 11.39 -6.56 9.25
N CYS A 50 10.23 -6.98 9.79
CA CYS A 50 9.85 -6.61 11.16
C CYS A 50 10.70 -7.34 12.20
N TRP A 51 11.14 -8.56 11.90
CA TRP A 51 12.01 -9.34 12.76
C TRP A 51 13.43 -8.75 12.79
N ASP A 52 14.01 -8.42 11.63
CA ASP A 52 15.33 -7.78 11.53
C ASP A 52 15.35 -6.45 12.29
N LEU A 53 14.29 -5.65 12.16
CA LEU A 53 14.17 -4.39 12.88
C LEU A 53 14.11 -4.60 14.40
N ALA A 54 13.38 -5.62 14.87
CA ALA A 54 13.34 -5.93 16.30
C ALA A 54 14.69 -6.43 16.80
N GLN A 55 15.40 -7.24 16.00
CA GLN A 55 16.77 -7.66 16.29
C GLN A 55 17.74 -6.48 16.39
N GLU A 56 17.64 -5.50 15.50
CA GLU A 56 18.47 -4.29 15.59
C GLU A 56 18.25 -3.54 16.91
N VAL A 57 17.02 -3.45 17.40
CA VAL A 57 16.71 -2.84 18.71
C VAL A 57 17.35 -3.65 19.84
N VAL A 58 17.22 -4.97 19.81
CA VAL A 58 17.81 -5.88 20.80
C VAL A 58 19.34 -5.78 20.82
N LEU A 59 19.97 -5.79 19.64
CA LEU A 59 21.44 -5.80 19.51
C LEU A 59 22.08 -4.43 19.76
N SER A 60 21.43 -3.35 19.31
CA SER A 60 22.05 -2.01 19.31
C SER A 60 21.91 -1.27 20.64
N ARG A 61 21.19 -1.81 21.64
CA ARG A 61 20.78 -1.10 22.88
C ARG A 61 20.24 0.31 22.59
N ARG A 62 19.63 0.52 21.42
CA ARG A 62 18.93 1.79 21.18
C ARG A 62 17.73 1.84 22.11
N SER A 63 17.55 3.00 22.73
CA SER A 63 16.39 3.23 23.59
C SER A 63 15.12 2.94 22.79
N ILE A 64 14.26 2.09 23.37
CA ILE A 64 12.92 1.83 22.86
C ILE A 64 12.11 3.13 22.79
N ASP A 65 12.45 4.10 23.65
CA ASP A 65 11.80 5.40 23.77
C ASP A 65 12.26 6.44 22.75
N GLU A 66 13.22 6.16 21.85
CA GLU A 66 13.59 7.14 20.83
C GLU A 66 12.46 7.25 19.79
N PRO A 67 11.66 8.34 19.79
CA PRO A 67 10.45 8.41 18.98
C PRO A 67 10.86 8.60 17.53
N ARG A 68 10.88 7.52 16.76
CA ARG A 68 11.07 7.64 15.32
C ARG A 68 9.77 8.20 14.71
N PRO A 69 9.81 9.27 13.89
CA PRO A 69 8.61 9.91 13.36
C PRO A 69 7.72 8.90 12.62
N MET A 70 6.59 8.58 13.26
CA MET A 70 5.62 7.60 12.77
C MET A 70 4.73 8.22 11.69
N VAL A 71 4.81 7.68 10.47
CA VAL A 71 3.86 8.04 9.40
C VAL A 71 2.57 7.24 9.56
N GLN A 72 1.45 7.93 9.80
CA GLN A 72 0.17 7.33 10.15
C GLN A 72 -0.80 7.18 8.96
N THR A 73 -0.49 6.33 7.99
CA THR A 73 -1.55 5.73 7.15
C THR A 73 -1.08 4.37 6.65
N SER A 74 -1.65 3.29 7.18
CA SER A 74 -1.42 1.90 6.74
C SER A 74 0.04 1.45 6.81
N ARG A 75 0.47 1.07 8.02
CA ARG A 75 1.86 0.78 8.38
C ARG A 75 2.39 -0.50 7.73
N ILE A 76 2.82 -0.38 6.48
CA ILE A 76 3.90 -1.20 5.94
C ILE A 76 5.20 -0.50 6.33
N CYS A 77 6.19 -1.24 6.84
CA CYS A 77 7.51 -0.67 7.14
C CYS A 77 8.07 0.05 5.89
N HIS A 78 8.93 1.08 5.99
CA HIS A 78 9.46 1.78 4.81
C HIS A 78 9.97 0.80 3.74
N TYR A 79 10.67 -0.24 4.18
CA TYR A 79 11.13 -1.32 3.31
C TYR A 79 9.99 -2.11 2.65
N CYS A 80 8.96 -2.44 3.42
CA CYS A 80 7.77 -3.13 2.96
C CYS A 80 6.92 -2.26 1.99
N TRP A 81 6.95 -0.94 2.18
CA TRP A 81 6.36 0.04 1.27
C TRP A 81 7.14 0.10 -0.05
N VAL A 82 8.48 0.21 0.00
CA VAL A 82 9.34 0.19 -1.20
C VAL A 82 9.14 -1.09 -2.01
N LEU A 83 9.04 -2.26 -1.36
CA LEU A 83 8.76 -3.52 -2.04
C LEU A 83 7.36 -3.56 -2.66
N ALA A 84 6.34 -3.09 -1.94
CA ALA A 84 4.97 -2.99 -2.46
C ALA A 84 4.89 -2.02 -3.66
N ASP A 85 5.59 -0.89 -3.58
CA ASP A 85 5.62 0.17 -4.60
C ASP A 85 6.30 -0.32 -5.89
N ARG A 86 7.45 -1.00 -5.78
CA ARG A 86 8.10 -1.67 -6.93
C ARG A 86 7.20 -2.71 -7.59
N SER A 87 6.40 -3.42 -6.80
CA SER A 87 5.43 -4.40 -7.30
C SER A 87 4.28 -3.72 -8.06
N THR A 88 3.87 -2.51 -7.64
CA THR A 88 2.78 -1.77 -8.29
C THR A 88 3.15 -1.19 -9.64
N VAL A 89 4.42 -0.87 -9.91
CA VAL A 89 4.87 -0.44 -11.24
C VAL A 89 4.58 -1.52 -12.30
N HIS A 90 4.64 -2.79 -11.92
CA HIS A 90 4.25 -3.92 -12.79
C HIS A 90 2.73 -4.17 -12.86
N MET A 91 1.91 -3.48 -12.07
CA MET A 91 0.44 -3.60 -12.05
C MET A 91 -0.31 -2.42 -12.68
N ILE A 92 0.38 -1.33 -13.05
CA ILE A 92 -0.23 -0.16 -13.72
C ILE A 92 -0.62 -0.49 -15.18
N SER A 93 -0.07 -1.58 -15.75
CA SER A 93 -0.43 -2.05 -17.09
C SER A 93 -1.67 -2.94 -17.08
N GLY A 94 -2.84 -2.31 -16.98
CA GLY A 94 -4.13 -2.87 -17.41
C GLY A 94 -4.99 -3.56 -16.34
N PRO A 95 -6.31 -3.73 -16.60
CA PRO A 95 -7.21 -4.45 -15.72
C PRO A 95 -6.63 -5.83 -15.45
N SER A 96 -6.41 -6.17 -14.18
CA SER A 96 -6.04 -7.53 -13.79
C SER A 96 -7.03 -8.49 -14.42
N THR A 97 -6.56 -9.30 -15.36
CA THR A 97 -7.33 -10.35 -16.01
C THR A 97 -7.76 -11.34 -14.93
N SER A 98 -8.97 -11.11 -14.39
CA SER A 98 -9.72 -12.13 -13.69
C SER A 98 -9.90 -13.29 -14.66
N ARG A 99 -9.55 -14.49 -14.17
CA ARG A 99 -9.79 -15.81 -14.76
C ARG A 99 -10.82 -15.78 -15.90
N GLN A 100 -10.37 -15.97 -17.13
CA GLN A 100 -11.26 -16.44 -18.20
C GLN A 100 -11.72 -17.84 -17.80
N ASN A 101 -12.98 -17.94 -17.39
CA ASN A 101 -13.72 -19.19 -17.50
C ASN A 101 -13.80 -19.51 -18.99
N THR A 102 -13.16 -20.60 -19.40
CA THR A 102 -13.23 -21.13 -20.76
C THR A 102 -14.67 -21.58 -21.04
N MET A 103 -15.40 -20.76 -21.80
CA MET A 103 -16.57 -21.20 -22.58
C MET A 103 -16.14 -21.25 -24.05
N PRO A 104 -16.41 -22.34 -24.78
CA PRO A 104 -15.98 -22.45 -26.17
C PRO A 104 -16.87 -21.58 -27.07
N GLN A 105 -16.28 -20.60 -27.75
CA GLN A 105 -16.95 -19.77 -28.73
C GLN A 105 -16.43 -20.07 -30.14
N ILE A 106 -17.39 -20.23 -31.03
CA ILE A 106 -17.33 -20.66 -32.44
C ILE A 106 -16.53 -19.65 -33.29
N GLN A 107 -15.67 -20.18 -34.17
CA GLN A 107 -14.92 -19.45 -35.20
C GLN A 107 -15.84 -18.78 -36.23
N PRO A 108 -15.48 -17.57 -36.70
CA PRO A 108 -15.59 -17.26 -38.12
C PRO A 108 -14.24 -16.99 -38.77
N GLN A 109 -14.20 -17.36 -40.03
CA GLN A 109 -13.06 -17.46 -40.94
C GLN A 109 -12.42 -16.10 -41.30
N LEU A 110 -11.12 -16.20 -41.58
CA LEU A 110 -10.22 -15.20 -42.17
C LEU A 110 -10.74 -14.64 -43.49
N LEU A 111 -10.45 -13.35 -43.75
CA LEU A 111 -10.18 -12.87 -45.10
C LEU A 111 -9.10 -11.80 -45.11
N ASP A 112 -8.26 -11.92 -46.13
CA ASP A 112 -6.94 -11.34 -46.33
C ASP A 112 -6.85 -9.81 -46.50
N THR A 113 -5.74 -9.30 -45.96
CA THR A 113 -4.82 -8.19 -46.35
C THR A 113 -5.05 -7.42 -47.67
N PRO A 114 -4.61 -6.14 -47.79
CA PRO A 114 -3.17 -5.82 -47.85
C PRO A 114 -2.66 -4.64 -47.01
N ILE A 115 -1.41 -4.81 -46.59
CA ILE A 115 -0.55 -3.92 -45.81
C ILE A 115 0.02 -2.81 -46.71
N ILE A 116 -0.07 -1.54 -46.28
CA ILE A 116 0.67 -0.41 -46.84
C ILE A 116 1.87 -0.14 -45.92
N PRO A 117 3.12 -0.12 -46.41
CA PRO A 117 4.27 0.35 -45.63
C PRO A 117 4.32 1.87 -45.66
N LEU A 118 4.21 2.52 -44.49
CA LEU A 118 4.56 3.93 -44.35
C LEU A 118 5.97 4.02 -43.74
N GLU A 119 6.97 4.26 -44.59
CA GLU A 119 8.32 4.63 -44.14
C GLU A 119 8.28 6.00 -43.48
N VAL A 120 8.49 6.05 -42.16
CA VAL A 120 8.76 7.29 -41.44
C VAL A 120 10.25 7.36 -41.15
N GLN A 121 10.96 8.20 -41.92
CA GLN A 121 12.35 8.56 -41.65
C GLN A 121 12.41 9.45 -40.40
N PHE A 122 12.92 8.91 -39.29
CA PHE A 122 13.34 9.72 -38.13
C PHE A 122 14.78 10.20 -38.35
N GLN A 123 14.95 11.48 -38.64
CA GLN A 123 16.23 12.16 -38.55
C GLN A 123 16.52 12.49 -37.07
N SER A 124 17.65 12.02 -36.56
CA SER A 124 18.17 12.38 -35.25
C SER A 124 18.74 13.81 -35.26
N PRO A 125 18.45 14.65 -34.24
CA PRO A 125 19.11 15.95 -34.12
C PRO A 125 20.54 15.81 -33.58
N PRO A 126 21.48 16.67 -34.02
CA PRO A 126 22.85 16.64 -33.54
C PRO A 126 22.98 17.21 -32.12
N THR A 127 23.75 16.52 -31.30
CA THR A 127 24.14 16.86 -29.94
C THR A 127 25.03 18.12 -29.92
N PRO A 128 24.69 19.17 -29.15
CA PRO A 128 25.66 20.19 -28.80
C PRO A 128 26.46 19.72 -27.57
N GLN A 129 27.77 19.50 -27.77
CA GLN A 129 28.72 19.40 -26.68
C GLN A 129 28.94 20.81 -26.10
N THR A 130 28.30 21.10 -24.97
CA THR A 130 28.66 22.27 -24.16
C THR A 130 29.25 21.78 -22.85
N MET A 131 30.57 21.87 -22.77
CA MET A 131 31.30 21.88 -21.52
C MET A 131 30.89 23.15 -20.77
N LEU A 132 30.27 23.02 -19.60
CA LEU A 132 30.25 24.09 -18.62
C LEU A 132 30.66 23.54 -17.25
N GLU A 133 31.65 24.24 -16.71
CA GLU A 133 32.35 24.01 -15.46
C GLU A 133 31.42 23.96 -14.25
N ALA A 134 31.83 23.11 -13.31
CA ALA A 134 31.25 22.94 -12.00
C ALA A 134 31.37 24.23 -11.17
N MET A 135 30.21 24.79 -10.80
CA MET A 135 30.08 25.60 -9.58
C MET A 135 29.54 24.72 -8.46
N PRO A 136 30.08 24.79 -7.23
CA PRO A 136 29.51 24.10 -6.09
C PRO A 136 28.19 24.78 -5.68
N GLU A 137 27.08 24.06 -5.85
CA GLU A 137 25.78 24.45 -5.30
C GLU A 137 25.88 24.56 -3.76
N PRO A 138 25.36 25.63 -3.15
CA PRO A 138 25.23 25.69 -1.70
C PRO A 138 24.18 24.66 -1.26
N VAL A 139 24.62 23.69 -0.46
CA VAL A 139 23.79 22.68 0.18
C VAL A 139 22.72 23.36 1.04
N LEU A 140 21.55 23.58 0.47
CA LEU A 140 20.34 23.89 1.22
C LEU A 140 19.98 22.65 2.03
N GLN A 141 20.43 22.62 3.27
CA GLN A 141 20.01 21.65 4.28
C GLN A 141 18.48 21.71 4.40
N SER A 142 17.79 20.77 3.78
CA SER A 142 16.36 20.58 3.98
C SER A 142 16.14 20.20 5.44
N LEU A 143 15.71 21.17 6.26
CA LEU A 143 15.28 20.90 7.63
C LEU A 143 14.27 19.75 7.63
N PRO A 144 14.34 18.82 8.59
CA PRO A 144 13.35 17.76 8.73
C PRO A 144 11.98 18.41 8.95
N GLN A 145 11.13 18.39 7.92
CA GLN A 145 9.73 18.83 8.02
C GLN A 145 9.08 17.99 9.11
N SER A 146 8.83 18.60 10.27
CA SER A 146 8.15 17.98 11.38
C SER A 146 6.74 17.62 10.91
N LYS A 147 6.52 16.33 10.72
CA LYS A 147 5.25 15.80 10.24
C LYS A 147 4.21 16.00 11.33
N SER A 148 3.32 16.97 11.14
CA SER A 148 2.26 17.31 12.08
C SER A 148 1.28 16.14 12.22
N THR A 149 1.22 15.52 13.39
CA THR A 149 0.16 14.58 13.75
C THR A 149 -1.08 15.39 14.12
N ILE A 150 -2.18 15.19 13.39
CA ILE A 150 -3.47 15.80 13.70
C ILE A 150 -4.33 14.70 14.34
N VAL A 151 -4.76 14.92 15.59
CA VAL A 151 -5.76 14.09 16.24
C VAL A 151 -7.12 14.71 15.93
N LEU A 152 -8.02 13.93 15.34
CA LEU A 152 -9.38 14.34 15.04
C LEU A 152 -10.33 13.65 16.04
N PRO A 153 -10.64 14.29 17.18
CA PRO A 153 -11.62 13.75 18.12
C PRO A 153 -12.98 13.64 17.44
N ASP A 154 -13.75 12.60 17.78
CA ASP A 154 -15.08 12.28 17.23
C ASP A 154 -15.12 11.84 15.75
N TYR A 155 -13.95 11.55 15.16
CA TYR A 155 -13.87 10.96 13.83
C TYR A 155 -13.79 9.44 13.91
N MET A 156 -14.63 8.79 13.10
CA MET A 156 -14.56 7.35 12.88
C MET A 156 -13.65 7.03 11.71
N ARG A 157 -12.96 5.90 11.80
CA ARG A 157 -12.03 5.44 10.76
C ARG A 157 -12.57 4.18 10.13
N ALA A 158 -12.60 4.15 8.79
CA ALA A 158 -12.97 2.95 8.06
C ALA A 158 -12.03 1.78 8.38
N ILE A 159 -12.61 0.58 8.49
CA ILE A 159 -11.87 -0.67 8.59
C ILE A 159 -10.98 -0.78 7.34
N LYS A 160 -9.71 -1.13 7.54
CA LYS A 160 -8.81 -1.35 6.40
C LYS A 160 -9.23 -2.64 5.70
N THR A 161 -9.70 -2.52 4.46
CA THR A 161 -10.00 -3.68 3.62
C THR A 161 -9.05 -3.71 2.44
N GLU A 162 -8.23 -4.76 2.37
CA GLU A 162 -7.33 -4.95 1.22
C GLU A 162 -8.08 -5.53 0.01
N ARG A 163 -9.12 -6.33 0.27
CA ARG A 163 -9.69 -7.27 -0.71
C ARG A 163 -11.14 -7.04 -1.08
N GLY A 164 -11.85 -6.15 -0.40
CA GLY A 164 -13.28 -5.97 -0.58
C GLY A 164 -13.75 -4.57 -0.23
N CYS A 165 -15.04 -4.34 -0.46
CA CYS A 165 -15.71 -3.13 -0.01
C CYS A 165 -15.52 -2.96 1.50
N PHE A 166 -15.14 -1.76 1.97
CA PHE A 166 -14.96 -1.54 3.41
C PHE A 166 -16.27 -1.45 4.19
N ILE A 167 -17.42 -1.46 3.49
CA ILE A 167 -18.73 -1.53 4.12
C ILE A 167 -18.95 -2.92 4.72
N GLU A 168 -19.24 -2.95 6.02
CA GLU A 168 -19.53 -4.17 6.75
C GLU A 168 -20.73 -4.91 6.14
N GLY A 169 -20.61 -6.22 5.96
CA GLY A 169 -21.64 -7.06 5.32
C GLY A 169 -21.72 -6.95 3.80
N CYS A 170 -20.83 -6.20 3.14
CA CYS A 170 -20.79 -6.15 1.68
C CYS A 170 -20.01 -7.33 1.07
N TYR A 171 -20.69 -8.15 0.27
CA TYR A 171 -20.10 -9.31 -0.43
C TYR A 171 -19.78 -9.07 -1.90
N ARG A 172 -19.95 -7.83 -2.37
CA ARG A 172 -19.72 -7.47 -3.77
C ARG A 172 -18.24 -7.56 -4.12
N THR A 173 -17.97 -8.02 -5.34
CA THR A 173 -16.61 -8.31 -5.82
C THR A 173 -16.01 -7.14 -6.60
N GLU A 174 -16.82 -6.14 -6.99
CA GLU A 174 -16.37 -4.92 -7.64
C GLU A 174 -15.55 -4.05 -6.67
N LYS A 175 -14.47 -3.44 -7.16
CA LYS A 175 -13.39 -2.92 -6.32
C LYS A 175 -12.77 -1.65 -6.90
N HIS A 176 -13.37 -0.52 -6.55
CA HIS A 176 -12.87 0.80 -6.92
C HIS A 176 -12.14 1.43 -5.74
N ARG A 177 -11.03 2.11 -6.04
CA ARG A 177 -10.43 3.01 -5.04
C ARG A 177 -11.44 4.11 -4.75
N VAL A 178 -11.52 4.51 -3.48
CA VAL A 178 -12.41 5.60 -3.08
C VAL A 178 -11.94 6.90 -3.73
N PRO A 179 -12.76 7.58 -4.54
CA PRO A 179 -12.39 8.86 -5.12
C PRO A 179 -12.11 9.89 -4.03
N LEU A 180 -11.18 10.82 -4.29
CA LEU A 180 -10.83 11.87 -3.34
C LEU A 180 -12.05 12.74 -2.96
N SER A 181 -12.97 12.98 -3.89
CA SER A 181 -14.22 13.69 -3.65
C SER A 181 -15.10 12.98 -2.63
N THR A 182 -15.27 11.66 -2.76
CA THR A 182 -16.00 10.82 -1.79
C THR A 182 -15.30 10.85 -0.43
N ASN A 183 -13.97 10.78 -0.38
CA ASN A 183 -13.23 10.82 0.88
C ASN A 183 -13.37 12.17 1.59
N ASN A 184 -13.28 13.27 0.85
CA ASN A 184 -13.47 14.63 1.36
C ASN A 184 -14.90 14.84 1.88
N MET A 185 -15.89 14.32 1.16
CA MET A 185 -17.29 14.34 1.57
C MET A 185 -17.53 13.51 2.84
N SER A 186 -16.99 12.29 2.93
CA SER A 186 -17.07 11.43 4.12
C SER A 186 -16.44 12.09 5.35
N LEU A 187 -15.28 12.72 5.16
CA LEU A 187 -14.57 13.41 6.22
C LEU A 187 -15.37 14.61 6.75
N ASN A 188 -15.79 15.52 5.86
CA ASN A 188 -16.42 16.79 6.28
C ASN A 188 -17.88 16.65 6.73
N ARG A 189 -18.64 15.71 6.14
CA ARG A 189 -20.09 15.60 6.39
C ARG A 189 -20.44 14.57 7.46
N TYR A 190 -19.62 13.52 7.58
CA TYR A 190 -19.92 12.37 8.43
C TYR A 190 -18.88 12.14 9.54
N ASN A 191 -17.84 12.97 9.63
CA ASN A 191 -16.68 12.74 10.49
C ASN A 191 -16.10 11.33 10.29
N TYR A 192 -16.05 10.86 9.02
CA TYR A 192 -15.66 9.49 8.69
C TYR A 192 -14.46 9.48 7.75
N TYR A 193 -13.30 9.08 8.27
CA TYR A 193 -12.06 9.02 7.51
C TYR A 193 -11.91 7.67 6.80
N VAL A 194 -11.72 7.72 5.47
CA VAL A 194 -11.44 6.54 4.65
C VAL A 194 -9.96 6.51 4.24
N PRO A 195 -9.20 5.48 4.62
CA PRO A 195 -7.80 5.35 4.24
C PRO A 195 -7.59 5.21 2.72
N GLU A 196 -6.46 5.69 2.22
CA GLU A 196 -6.12 5.78 0.77
C GLU A 196 -6.16 4.46 -0.01
N ASN A 197 -6.07 3.31 0.68
CA ASN A 197 -6.11 1.98 0.07
C ASN A 197 -7.43 1.22 0.25
N ASN A 198 -8.43 1.85 0.89
CA ASN A 198 -9.74 1.24 1.01
C ASN A 198 -10.45 1.19 -0.35
N ARG A 199 -11.31 0.19 -0.49
CA ARG A 199 -12.07 -0.04 -1.73
C ARG A 199 -13.56 0.02 -1.47
N LEU A 200 -14.31 0.49 -2.46
CA LEU A 200 -15.77 0.48 -2.52
C LEU A 200 -16.22 -0.31 -3.75
N CYS A 201 -17.37 -0.98 -3.64
CA CYS A 201 -18.04 -1.50 -4.83
C CYS A 201 -18.85 -0.39 -5.51
N ASP A 202 -19.21 -0.57 -6.79
CA ASP A 202 -19.97 0.41 -7.57
C ASP A 202 -21.28 0.83 -6.89
N TRP A 203 -21.97 -0.13 -6.27
CA TRP A 203 -23.23 0.11 -5.59
C TRP A 203 -23.08 1.08 -4.41
N HIS A 204 -22.04 0.92 -3.58
CA HIS A 204 -21.77 1.83 -2.46
C HIS A 204 -21.10 3.13 -2.88
N LEU A 205 -20.54 3.18 -4.09
CA LEU A 205 -19.99 4.41 -4.64
C LEU A 205 -21.12 5.36 -5.09
N VAL A 206 -22.18 4.79 -5.68
CA VAL A 206 -23.34 5.54 -6.20
C VAL A 206 -24.32 5.92 -5.09
N ILE A 207 -24.44 5.10 -4.05
CA ILE A 207 -25.38 5.38 -2.96
C ILE A 207 -24.80 6.47 -2.07
N GLU A 208 -25.33 7.68 -2.22
CA GLU A 208 -25.03 8.84 -1.39
C GLU A 208 -25.53 8.70 0.07
N SER A 209 -26.18 7.60 0.45
CA SER A 209 -26.68 7.38 1.82
C SER A 209 -25.58 6.88 2.77
N TRP A 210 -24.59 7.73 3.05
CA TRP A 210 -23.50 7.45 4.00
C TRP A 210 -23.92 7.56 5.48
N GLU A 211 -25.15 8.00 5.75
CA GLU A 211 -25.69 8.12 7.11
C GLU A 211 -25.76 6.80 7.87
N LYS A 212 -25.85 5.68 7.15
CA LYS A 212 -25.91 4.34 7.76
C LYS A 212 -24.60 3.92 8.44
N PHE A 213 -23.51 4.67 8.24
CA PHE A 213 -22.20 4.40 8.83
C PHE A 213 -22.00 5.01 10.22
N LYS A 214 -22.97 5.80 10.74
CA LYS A 214 -22.91 6.47 12.05
C LYS A 214 -23.31 5.60 13.27
N LYS A 215 -23.21 4.27 13.17
CA LYS A 215 -23.57 3.40 14.30
C LYS A 215 -22.57 3.45 15.42
#